data_AF-A0A0F9DDG2-F1
#
_entry.id   AF-A0A0F9DDG2-F1
#
_cell.length_a   1.000
_cell.length_b   1.000
_cell.length_c   1.000
_cell.angle_alpha   90.00
_cell.angle_beta   90.00
_cell.angle_gamma   90.00
#
_symmetry.space_group_name_H-M   'P 1'
#
loop_
_entity.id
_entity.type
_entity.pdbx_description
1 polymer ?
#
loop_
_entity_poly.entity_id
_entity_poly.type
_entity_poly.pdbx_seq_one_letter_code
_entity_poly.pdbx_strand_id
1 'polypeptide(L)' 'MMIQCLKTTFRFEAISEEFTAFMEDRGRPGLALPMRGHAGRTRNYSDYFNASSRLLVEKVFGEDIETFGYSF' A
#
# COMPACT_ATOMS: atom_id res chain seq x y z
N MET A 1 23.67 -14.87 -9.36
CA MET A 1 22.81 -14.41 -8.25
C MET A 1 21.41 -14.24 -8.84
N MET A 2 20.49 -15.19 -8.63
CA MET A 2 19.14 -15.10 -9.18
C MET A 2 18.34 -14.07 -8.38
N ILE A 3 17.85 -13.04 -9.05
CA ILE A 3 16.86 -12.10 -8.50
C ILE A 3 15.57 -12.90 -8.38
N GLN A 4 15.25 -13.32 -7.15
CA GLN A 4 14.02 -14.03 -6.85
C GLN A 4 12.85 -13.06 -7.10
N CYS A 5 11.97 -13.40 -8.04
CA CYS A 5 10.74 -12.67 -8.28
C CYS A 5 9.94 -12.62 -6.96
N LEU A 6 9.76 -11.42 -6.41
CA LEU A 6 9.01 -11.21 -5.17
C LEU A 6 7.54 -11.58 -5.43
N LYS A 7 7.07 -12.67 -4.83
CA LYS A 7 5.67 -13.13 -4.90
C LYS A 7 4.72 -12.34 -3.98
N THR A 8 5.24 -11.34 -3.27
CA THR A 8 4.52 -10.63 -2.21
C THR A 8 4.27 -9.19 -2.63
N THR A 9 3.00 -8.79 -2.65
CA THR A 9 2.58 -7.41 -2.91
C THR A 9 2.45 -6.68 -1.58
N PHE A 10 2.97 -5.46 -1.51
CA PHE A 10 2.85 -4.59 -0.35
C PHE A 10 2.03 -3.34 -0.65
N ARG A 11 1.38 -2.79 0.37
CA ARG A 11 0.68 -1.51 0.27
C ARG A 11 1.63 -0.36 0.56
N PHE A 12 1.54 0.71 -0.22
CA PHE A 12 2.44 1.85 -0.07
C PHE A 12 2.25 2.54 1.29
N GLU A 13 1.00 2.62 1.74
CA GLU A 13 0.58 3.25 2.99
C GLU A 13 1.19 2.56 4.22
N ALA A 14 1.37 1.25 4.15
CA ALA A 14 1.94 0.42 5.22
C ALA A 14 3.33 -0.14 4.84
N ILE A 15 3.98 0.41 3.81
CA ILE A 15 5.17 -0.21 3.21
C ILE A 15 6.33 -0.36 4.19
N SER A 16 6.46 0.56 5.15
CA SER A 16 7.49 0.49 6.19
C SER A 16 7.26 -0.69 7.14
N GLU A 17 6.01 -0.88 7.57
CA GLU A 17 5.58 -1.94 8.49
C GLU A 17 5.64 -3.30 7.80
N GLU A 18 5.05 -3.40 6.60
CA GLU A 18 5.03 -4.63 5.80
C GLU A 18 6.45 -5.06 5.38
N PHE A 19 7.33 -4.12 5.06
CA PHE A 19 8.74 -4.42 4.79
C PHE A 19 9.46 -4.94 6.05
N THR A 20 9.24 -4.32 7.20
CA THR A 20 9.88 -4.74 8.45
C THR A 20 9.48 -6.17 8.81
N ALA A 21 8.17 -6.47 8.76
CA ALA A 21 7.65 -7.83 8.97
C ALA A 21 8.23 -8.85 7.97
N PHE A 22 8.36 -8.45 6.71
CA PHE A 22 8.96 -9.30 5.67
C PHE A 22 10.45 -9.62 5.91
N MET A 23 11.21 -8.67 6.49
CA MET A 23 12.62 -8.88 6.83
C MET A 23 12.77 -9.73 8.10
N GLU A 24 11.87 -9.60 9.06
CA GLU A 24 11.81 -10.47 10.24
C GLU A 24 11.58 -11.93 9.83
N ASP A 25 10.62 -12.20 8.94
CA ASP A 25 10.34 -13.55 8.39
C ASP A 25 11.56 -14.18 7.70
N ARG A 26 12.46 -13.35 7.13
CA ARG A 26 13.70 -13.80 6.48
C ARG A 26 14.92 -13.88 7.41
N GLY A 27 14.71 -13.75 8.72
CA GLY A 27 15.80 -13.81 9.71
C GLY A 27 16.72 -12.59 9.65
N ARG A 28 16.22 -11.44 9.20
CA ARG A 28 16.94 -10.15 9.19
C ARG A 28 16.22 -9.12 10.07
N PRO A 29 16.08 -9.39 11.37
CA PRO A 29 15.36 -8.51 12.28
C PRO A 29 16.05 -7.15 12.39
N GLY A 30 15.27 -6.08 12.59
CA GLY A 30 15.76 -4.72 12.78
C GLY A 30 16.14 -3.98 11.50
N LEU A 31 16.01 -4.60 10.32
CA LEU A 31 16.16 -3.90 9.05
C LEU A 31 14.86 -3.19 8.68
N ALA A 32 14.86 -1.86 8.71
CA ALA A 32 13.75 -1.02 8.30
C ALA A 32 14.09 -0.20 7.04
N LEU A 33 13.07 0.27 6.33
CA LEU A 33 13.28 1.20 5.21
C LEU A 33 13.80 2.56 5.72
N PRO A 34 14.74 3.21 5.00
CA PRO A 34 15.19 4.54 5.36
C PRO A 34 14.08 5.56 5.13
N MET A 35 13.47 6.06 6.21
CA MET A 35 12.46 7.12 6.12
C MET A 35 13.13 8.46 5.78
N ARG A 36 12.93 8.97 4.57
CA ARG A 36 13.31 10.35 4.20
C ARG A 36 12.05 11.17 3.98
N GLY A 37 11.83 12.16 4.85
CA GLY A 37 10.78 13.17 4.68
C GLY A 37 9.36 12.59 4.73
N HIS A 38 8.79 12.51 5.92
CA HIS A 38 7.35 12.27 6.05
C HIS A 38 6.62 13.46 5.40
N ALA A 39 6.00 13.24 4.24
CA ALA A 39 5.00 14.17 3.74
C ALA A 39 3.79 14.08 4.69
N GLY A 40 3.73 14.99 5.66
CA GLY A 40 2.81 14.96 6.81
C GLY A 40 1.34 15.23 6.48
N ARG A 41 0.83 14.71 5.36
CA ARG A 41 -0.59 14.76 5.03
C ARG A 41 -1.12 13.36 4.78
N THR A 42 -1.82 12.82 5.77
CA THR A 42 -2.77 11.73 5.58
C THR A 42 -3.91 12.30 4.75
N ARG A 43 -3.85 12.14 3.42
CA ARG A 43 -4.96 12.50 2.54
C ARG A 43 -5.87 11.29 2.46
N ASN A 44 -7.15 11.47 2.78
CA ASN A 44 -8.09 10.38 2.64
C ASN A 44 -8.38 10.21 1.14
N TYR A 45 -8.47 8.96 0.68
CA TYR A 45 -8.77 8.65 -0.71
C TYR A 45 -10.09 9.30 -1.15
N SER A 46 -11.05 9.39 -0.22
CA SER A 46 -12.32 10.11 -0.34
C SER A 46 -12.21 11.56 -0.79
N ASP A 47 -11.12 12.25 -0.43
CA ASP A 47 -10.97 13.69 -0.69
C ASP A 47 -10.76 14.00 -2.18
N TYR A 48 -10.45 12.99 -2.99
CA TYR A 48 -10.22 13.13 -4.42
C TYR A 48 -11.45 12.90 -5.28
N PHE A 49 -12.54 12.37 -4.72
CA PHE A 49 -13.71 11.93 -5.48
C PHE A 49 -14.97 12.64 -5.03
N ASN A 50 -15.79 13.03 -6.01
CA ASN A 50 -17.17 13.38 -5.78
C ASN A 50 -18.05 12.16 -6.06
N ALA A 51 -19.35 12.24 -5.75
CA ALA A 51 -20.28 11.11 -5.91
C ALA A 51 -20.27 10.54 -7.35
N SER A 52 -20.18 11.39 -8.36
CA SER A 52 -20.19 10.97 -9.77
C SER A 52 -18.90 10.24 -10.16
N SER A 53 -17.73 10.74 -9.74
CA SER A 53 -16.46 10.08 -10.02
C SER A 53 -16.28 8.80 -9.21
N ARG A 54 -16.83 8.72 -8.00
CA ARG A 54 -16.87 7.48 -7.20
C ARG A 54 -17.58 6.34 -7.94
N LEU A 55 -18.78 6.58 -8.47
CA LEU A 55 -19.52 5.56 -9.21
C LEU A 55 -18.77 5.05 -10.45
N LEU A 56 -18.04 5.93 -11.13
CA LEU A 56 -17.23 5.56 -12.29
C LEU A 56 -16.02 4.71 -11.89
N VAL A 57 -15.34 5.07 -10.81
CA VAL A 57 -14.17 4.33 -10.30
C VAL A 57 -14.61 2.97 -9.77
N GLU A 58 -15.68 2.90 -8.99
CA GLU A 58 -16.21 1.65 -8.43
C GLU A 58 -16.66 0.69 -9.54
N LYS A 59 -17.26 1.21 -10.62
CA LYS A 59 -17.65 0.39 -11.77
C LYS A 59 -16.47 -0.29 -12.48
N VAL A 60 -15.31 0.36 -12.50
CA VAL A 60 -14.13 -0.11 -13.26
C VAL A 60 -13.15 -0.88 -12.37
N PHE A 61 -13.01 -0.47 -11.10
CA PHE A 61 -11.97 -0.94 -10.18
C PHE A 61 -12.52 -1.53 -8.87
N GLY A 62 -13.81 -1.87 -8.82
CA GLY A 62 -14.45 -2.39 -7.60
C GLY A 62 -13.73 -3.60 -6.99
N GLU A 63 -13.29 -4.54 -7.83
CA GLU A 63 -12.53 -5.72 -7.40
C GLU A 63 -11.20 -5.34 -6.75
N ASP A 64 -10.47 -4.37 -7.30
CA ASP A 64 -9.21 -3.88 -6.73
C ASP A 64 -9.46 -3.14 -5.41
N ILE A 65 -10.52 -2.32 -5.36
CA ILE A 65 -10.92 -1.58 -4.14
C ILE A 65 -11.18 -2.56 -2.99
N GLU A 66 -11.91 -3.64 -3.25
CA GLU A 66 -12.14 -4.70 -2.27
C GLU A 66 -10.87 -5.46 -1.91
N THR A 67 -10.07 -5.86 -2.91
CA THR A 67 -8.84 -6.63 -2.74
C THR A 67 -7.80 -5.90 -1.87
N PHE A 68 -7.66 -4.59 -2.06
CA PHE A 68 -6.69 -3.77 -1.33
C PHE A 68 -7.28 -3.08 -0.09
N GLY A 69 -8.60 -3.22 0.14
CA GLY A 69 -9.31 -2.67 1.30
C GLY A 69 -9.40 -1.14 1.28
N TYR A 70 -9.50 -0.53 0.10
CA TYR A 70 -9.68 0.92 0.00
C TYR A 70 -11.10 1.32 0.43
N SER A 71 -11.19 2.34 1.28
CA SER A 71 -12.47 2.92 1.72
C SER A 71 -12.62 4.35 1.22
N PHE A 72 -13.79 4.66 0.67
CA PHE A 72 -14.24 6.02 0.35
C PHE A 72 -15.02 6.64 1.50
#